data_AF-A0A0C3BRY1-F1
#
_entry.id   AF-A0A0C3BRY1-F1
#
_cell.length_a   1.000
_cell.length_b   1.000
_cell.length_c   1.000
_cell.angle_alpha   90.00
_cell.angle_beta   90.00
_cell.angle_gamma   90.00
#
_symmetry.space_group_name_H-M   'P 1'
#
loop_
_entity.id
_entity.type
_entity.pdbx_description
1 polymer ?
#
loop_
_entity_poly.entity_id
_entity_poly.type
_entity_poly.pdbx_seq_one_letter_code
_entity_poly.pdbx_strand_id
1 'polypeptide(L)'
;MCCLGFGAKEGPCTFLCHGIIPPIDVFNAREQNLSYDDKTKKMISTISTRSPYSAVDILHSNRYDLSAINTVMLSHCHFDHVGDFTTFEPSTALYLGPISHSDKPILSDIARALQVDEAKLAKHRIEFMSDVHKDRWIDVGCLKGVDYWGNGSFYILSTPGVSRFQAT
;
A
#
# COMPACT_ATOMS: atom_id res chain seq x y z
N MET A 1 -6.21 -5.53 -5.97
CA MET A 1 -6.66 -5.76 -4.58
C MET A 1 -7.33 -4.47 -4.13
N CYS A 2 -8.49 -4.53 -3.49
CA CYS A 2 -9.12 -3.37 -2.89
C CYS A 2 -9.36 -3.68 -1.41
N CYS A 3 -8.82 -2.85 -0.53
CA CYS A 3 -9.05 -2.98 0.90
C CYS A 3 -10.41 -2.32 1.23
N LEU A 4 -11.22 -2.92 2.10
CA LEU A 4 -12.50 -2.36 2.54
C LEU A 4 -12.66 -2.66 4.03
N GLY A 5 -12.37 -1.68 4.88
CA GLY A 5 -12.50 -1.83 6.33
C GLY A 5 -13.91 -1.47 6.82
N PHE A 6 -14.58 -2.40 7.49
CA PHE A 6 -15.75 -2.09 8.33
C PHE A 6 -15.30 -2.04 9.78
N GLY A 7 -15.01 -0.85 10.30
CA GLY A 7 -14.52 -0.70 11.67
C GLY A 7 -15.59 -1.11 12.71
N ALA A 8 -15.41 -2.27 13.35
CA ALA A 8 -15.93 -2.50 14.69
C ALA A 8 -14.96 -1.86 15.70
N LYS A 9 -15.52 -1.06 16.61
CA LYS A 9 -14.83 -0.42 17.75
C LYS A 9 -13.90 -1.42 18.45
N GLU A 10 -12.73 -0.92 18.83
CA GLU A 10 -11.74 -1.46 19.80
C GLU A 10 -10.46 -2.07 19.22
N GLY A 11 -9.44 -1.21 19.10
CA GLY A 11 -8.03 -1.53 18.82
C GLY A 11 -7.29 -0.28 18.29
N PRO A 12 -6.07 0.07 18.77
CA PRO A 12 -5.32 1.23 18.30
C PRO A 12 -4.61 0.88 16.98
N CYS A 13 -5.37 0.75 15.89
CA CYS A 13 -4.80 0.54 14.56
C CYS A 13 -5.42 1.55 13.59
N THR A 14 -4.62 2.52 13.16
CA THR A 14 -5.04 3.50 12.13
C THR A 14 -4.76 2.90 10.76
N PHE A 15 -5.81 2.76 9.95
CA PHE A 15 -5.73 2.19 8.60
C PHE A 15 -5.65 3.29 7.54
N LEU A 16 -4.65 3.22 6.67
CA LEU A 16 -4.68 3.93 5.41
C LEU A 16 -4.98 2.91 4.30
N CYS A 17 -6.22 2.94 3.84
CA CYS A 17 -6.72 2.07 2.77
C CYS A 17 -7.34 2.99 1.71
N HIS A 18 -6.72 3.10 0.53
CA HIS A 18 -7.26 3.91 -0.56
C HIS A 18 -7.79 3.02 -1.67
N GLY A 19 -9.12 2.91 -1.75
CA GLY A 19 -9.85 2.31 -2.87
C GLY A 19 -10.68 3.37 -3.59
N ILE A 20 -10.38 3.57 -4.88
CA ILE A 20 -11.20 4.20 -5.93
C ILE A 20 -11.92 5.50 -5.52
N ILE A 21 -11.18 6.61 -5.48
CA ILE A 21 -11.68 8.00 -5.58
C ILE A 21 -10.67 8.75 -6.51
N PRO A 22 -11.12 9.69 -7.40
CA PRO A 22 -10.32 10.31 -8.49
C PRO A 22 -9.02 10.98 -8.01
N PRO A 23 -8.07 11.31 -8.92
CA PRO A 23 -6.63 11.17 -8.74
C PRO A 23 -6.11 12.12 -7.67
N ILE A 24 -6.26 11.78 -6.40
CA ILE A 24 -5.60 12.48 -5.32
C ILE A 24 -4.26 11.77 -5.19
N ASP A 25 -3.18 12.52 -5.34
CA ASP A 25 -1.83 12.08 -5.00
C ASP A 25 -1.76 11.89 -3.48
N VAL A 26 -2.29 10.76 -2.96
CA VAL A 26 -2.48 10.49 -1.52
C VAL A 26 -1.14 10.48 -0.79
N PHE A 27 -0.05 10.24 -1.51
CA PHE A 27 1.28 10.13 -0.95
C PHE A 27 2.23 11.25 -1.32
N ASN A 28 1.79 12.25 -2.09
CA ASN A 28 2.67 13.33 -2.56
C ASN A 28 3.85 12.82 -3.39
N ALA A 29 3.60 11.84 -4.27
CA ALA A 29 4.58 11.22 -5.15
C ALA A 29 5.34 12.23 -6.03
N ARG A 30 4.76 13.41 -6.28
CA ARG A 30 5.40 14.51 -7.03
C ARG A 30 6.52 15.23 -6.31
N GLU A 31 6.38 15.44 -5.00
CA GLU A 31 7.39 16.16 -4.19
C GLU A 31 8.37 15.19 -3.53
N GLN A 32 8.04 13.89 -3.53
CA GLN A 32 8.91 12.86 -3.04
C GLN A 32 9.92 12.45 -4.11
N ASN A 33 11.16 12.17 -3.70
CA ASN A 33 12.27 11.81 -4.59
C ASN A 33 12.13 10.37 -5.13
N LEU A 34 10.99 10.09 -5.78
CA LEU A 34 10.65 8.80 -6.33
C LEU A 34 11.34 8.59 -7.69
N SER A 35 11.73 7.34 -7.95
CA SER A 35 12.64 6.95 -9.04
C SER A 35 11.95 6.82 -10.41
N TYR A 36 10.93 7.63 -10.69
CA TYR A 36 10.20 7.59 -11.96
C TYR A 36 11.07 8.02 -13.16
N ASP A 37 10.82 7.41 -14.32
CA ASP A 37 11.39 7.83 -15.59
C ASP A 37 10.86 9.20 -16.05
N ASP A 38 11.55 9.87 -16.96
CA ASP A 38 11.22 11.23 -17.39
C ASP A 38 9.85 11.35 -18.07
N LYS A 39 9.41 10.30 -18.78
CA LYS A 39 8.09 10.29 -19.45
C LYS A 39 6.99 10.20 -18.40
N THR A 40 7.15 9.34 -17.40
CA THR A 40 6.23 9.22 -16.28
C THR A 40 6.21 10.51 -15.45
N LYS A 41 7.37 11.11 -15.15
CA LYS A 41 7.44 12.43 -14.48
C LYS A 41 6.70 13.52 -15.26
N LYS A 42 6.83 13.54 -16.59
CA LYS A 42 6.12 14.50 -17.46
C LYS A 42 4.61 14.24 -17.52
N MET A 43 4.17 12.98 -17.50
CA MET A 43 2.75 12.64 -17.41
C MET A 43 2.18 13.02 -16.04
N ILE A 44 2.90 12.68 -14.97
CA ILE A 44 2.53 13.05 -13.62
C ILE A 44 2.43 14.58 -13.56
N SER A 45 3.38 15.35 -14.10
CA SER A 45 3.40 16.83 -14.06
C SER A 45 2.24 17.52 -14.81
N THR A 46 1.53 16.84 -15.72
CA THR A 46 0.36 17.40 -16.42
C THR A 46 -0.97 17.16 -15.69
N ILE A 47 -1.01 16.25 -14.73
CA ILE A 47 -2.21 15.98 -13.91
C ILE A 47 -2.40 17.11 -12.90
N SER A 48 -3.55 17.79 -12.86
CA SER A 48 -3.70 19.03 -12.07
C SER A 48 -3.76 18.84 -10.55
N THR A 49 -3.82 17.60 -10.05
CA THR A 49 -3.97 17.33 -8.62
C THR A 49 -2.62 17.31 -7.91
N ARG A 50 -2.44 18.25 -6.99
CA ARG A 50 -1.25 18.38 -6.14
C ARG A 50 -1.72 18.24 -4.70
N SER A 51 -1.21 17.23 -3.99
CA SER A 51 -1.31 17.20 -2.53
C SER A 51 -0.03 17.81 -1.97
N PRO A 52 -0.08 18.93 -1.23
CA PRO A 52 1.12 19.49 -0.61
C PRO A 52 1.61 18.67 0.59
N TYR A 53 0.85 17.66 1.02
CA TYR A 53 1.10 16.85 2.20
C TYR A 53 1.14 15.37 1.83
N SER A 54 2.13 14.66 2.37
CA SER A 54 2.19 13.20 2.32
C SER A 54 1.18 12.57 3.29
N ALA A 55 0.94 11.26 3.17
CA ALA A 55 0.14 10.51 4.14
C ALA A 55 0.69 10.65 5.56
N VAL A 56 2.02 10.67 5.73
CA VAL A 56 2.68 10.85 7.04
C VAL A 56 2.42 12.25 7.60
N ASP A 57 2.51 13.30 6.77
CA ASP A 57 2.20 14.68 7.19
C ASP A 57 0.74 14.81 7.65
N ILE A 58 -0.19 14.16 6.93
CA ILE A 58 -1.61 14.15 7.28
C ILE A 58 -1.82 13.42 8.60
N LEU A 59 -1.22 12.24 8.79
CA LEU A 59 -1.35 11.47 10.03
C LEU A 59 -0.78 12.24 11.22
N HIS A 60 0.43 12.79 11.07
CA HIS A 60 1.11 13.57 12.10
C HIS A 60 0.33 14.85 12.45
N SER A 61 -0.16 15.61 11.47
CA SER A 61 -0.96 16.82 11.70
C SER A 61 -2.28 16.55 12.41
N ASN A 62 -2.85 15.36 12.23
CA ASN A 62 -4.03 14.88 12.95
C ASN A 62 -3.71 14.21 14.29
N ARG A 63 -2.46 14.31 14.77
CA ARG A 63 -1.99 13.77 16.06
C ARG A 63 -2.11 12.25 16.18
N TYR A 64 -2.04 11.53 15.06
CA TYR A 64 -1.84 10.09 15.10
C TYR A 64 -0.39 9.77 15.47
N ASP A 65 -0.22 8.80 16.36
CA ASP A 65 1.08 8.25 16.69
C ASP A 65 1.54 7.33 15.55
N LEU A 66 2.56 7.75 14.80
CA LEU A 66 3.12 6.98 13.70
C LEU A 66 3.74 5.65 14.18
N SER A 67 4.22 5.58 15.42
CA SER A 67 4.77 4.36 16.00
C SER A 67 3.69 3.30 16.28
N ALA A 68 2.43 3.71 16.38
CA ALA A 68 1.29 2.82 16.51
C ALA A 68 0.84 2.21 15.17
N ILE A 69 1.42 2.63 14.04
CA ILE A 69 1.09 2.09 12.73
C ILE A 69 1.92 0.82 12.50
N ASN A 70 1.28 -0.34 12.61
CA ASN A 70 1.99 -1.61 12.43
C ASN A 70 2.11 -2.06 10.97
N THR A 71 1.19 -1.62 10.11
CA THR A 71 1.09 -2.11 8.73
C THR A 71 0.58 -1.02 7.80
N VAL A 72 1.24 -0.86 6.64
CA VAL A 72 0.77 -0.08 5.49
C VAL A 72 0.42 -1.06 4.38
N MET A 73 -0.84 -1.04 3.91
CA MET A 73 -1.34 -1.94 2.88
C MET A 73 -1.47 -1.22 1.55
N LEU A 74 -0.77 -1.69 0.51
CA LEU A 74 -0.90 -1.14 -0.83
C LEU A 74 -1.86 -1.99 -1.67
N SER A 75 -2.93 -1.37 -2.16
CA SER A 75 -3.89 -2.00 -3.06
C SER A 75 -3.27 -2.42 -4.40
N HIS A 76 -2.37 -1.58 -4.90
CA HIS A 76 -1.61 -1.72 -6.16
C HIS A 76 -0.54 -0.61 -6.23
N CYS A 77 0.29 -0.61 -7.29
CA CYS A 77 1.49 0.24 -7.40
C CYS A 77 1.38 1.35 -8.46
N HIS A 78 0.25 2.05 -8.51
CA HIS A 78 0.18 3.27 -9.30
C HIS A 78 0.75 4.45 -8.52
N PHE A 79 1.17 5.48 -9.25
CA PHE A 79 1.85 6.65 -8.68
C PHE A 79 1.03 7.43 -7.64
N ASP A 80 -0.29 7.35 -7.71
CA ASP A 80 -1.23 7.98 -6.77
C ASP A 80 -1.51 7.12 -5.53
N HIS A 81 -1.10 5.85 -5.56
CA HIS A 81 -1.23 4.89 -4.46
C HIS A 81 0.09 4.57 -3.78
N VAL A 82 1.21 5.06 -4.32
CA VAL A 82 2.55 4.78 -3.81
C VAL A 82 3.22 6.07 -3.39
N GLY A 83 3.80 6.04 -2.19
CA GLY A 83 4.65 7.07 -1.64
C GLY A 83 6.01 6.55 -1.21
N ASP A 84 6.80 7.45 -0.66
CA ASP A 84 7.98 7.16 0.12
C ASP A 84 7.57 6.53 1.46
N PHE A 85 7.30 5.22 1.40
CA PHE A 85 6.95 4.44 2.58
C PHE A 85 8.11 4.40 3.60
N THR A 86 9.33 4.78 3.21
CA THR A 86 10.52 4.79 4.10
C THR A 86 10.45 5.88 5.16
N THR A 87 9.43 6.73 5.09
CA THR A 87 9.07 7.73 6.10
C THR A 87 8.34 7.15 7.31
N PHE A 88 7.82 5.92 7.22
CA PHE A 88 7.29 5.19 8.38
C PHE A 88 8.44 4.57 9.20
N GLU A 89 8.17 4.17 10.43
CA GLU A 89 9.15 3.47 11.26
C GLU A 89 9.49 2.09 10.66
N PRO A 90 10.74 1.58 10.79
CA PRO A 90 11.14 0.26 10.31
C PRO A 90 10.30 -0.92 10.85
N SER A 91 9.66 -0.74 12.01
CA SER A 91 8.71 -1.70 12.60
C SER A 91 7.41 -1.83 11.81
N THR A 92 7.09 -0.83 10.98
CA THR A 92 5.90 -0.82 10.11
C THR A 92 6.11 -1.78 8.96
N ALA A 93 5.22 -2.77 8.84
CA ALA A 93 5.24 -3.70 7.72
C ALA A 93 4.60 -3.09 6.47
N LEU A 94 5.27 -3.27 5.33
CA LEU A 94 4.70 -3.02 4.03
C LEU A 94 3.99 -4.29 3.55
N TYR A 95 2.66 -4.24 3.48
CA TYR A 95 1.83 -5.36 3.11
C TYR A 95 1.35 -5.22 1.66
N LEU A 96 1.76 -6.17 0.84
CA LEU A 96 1.56 -6.17 -0.61
C LEU A 96 0.57 -7.25 -1.03
N GLY A 97 -0.08 -7.00 -2.17
CA GLY A 97 -1.01 -7.94 -2.78
C GLY A 97 -0.38 -9.28 -3.14
N PRO A 98 -1.20 -10.25 -3.60
CA PRO A 98 -0.72 -11.60 -3.86
C PRO A 98 0.21 -11.60 -5.08
N ILE A 99 1.30 -12.34 -4.96
CA ILE A 99 2.28 -12.61 -6.03
C ILE A 99 2.09 -14.03 -6.55
N SER A 100 2.43 -14.28 -7.83
CA SER A 100 2.44 -15.63 -8.37
C SER A 100 3.44 -16.49 -7.59
N HIS A 101 3.10 -17.74 -7.25
CA HIS A 101 3.99 -18.63 -6.49
C HIS A 101 5.28 -19.00 -7.24
N SER A 102 5.33 -18.82 -8.56
CA SER A 102 6.53 -18.95 -9.39
C SER A 102 7.50 -17.77 -9.22
N ASP A 103 7.00 -16.66 -8.70
CA ASP A 103 7.63 -15.36 -8.75
C ASP A 103 7.91 -14.97 -7.29
N LYS A 104 9.10 -15.27 -6.79
CA LYS A 104 9.57 -14.63 -5.55
C LYS A 104 10.15 -13.26 -5.97
N PRO A 105 9.41 -12.15 -5.82
CA PRO A 105 9.95 -10.85 -6.19
C PRO A 105 11.18 -10.59 -5.34
N ILE A 106 12.28 -10.24 -6.00
CA ILE A 106 13.48 -9.78 -5.32
C ILE A 106 13.27 -8.33 -4.86
N LEU A 107 14.03 -7.91 -3.84
CA LEU A 107 13.88 -6.58 -3.24
C LEU A 107 13.97 -5.45 -4.28
N SER A 108 14.84 -5.60 -5.27
CA SER A 108 15.03 -4.63 -6.35
C SER A 108 13.81 -4.49 -7.25
N ASP A 109 13.03 -5.56 -7.47
CA ASP A 109 11.78 -5.49 -8.23
C ASP A 109 10.70 -4.77 -7.45
N ILE A 110 10.64 -5.00 -6.13
CA ILE A 110 9.71 -4.31 -5.24
C ILE A 110 10.07 -2.82 -5.17
N ALA A 111 11.35 -2.49 -4.97
CA ALA A 111 11.85 -1.11 -4.97
C ALA A 111 11.51 -0.39 -6.27
N ARG A 112 11.67 -1.07 -7.41
CA ARG A 112 11.31 -0.53 -8.73
C ARG A 112 9.80 -0.35 -8.90
N ALA A 113 8.99 -1.32 -8.50
CA ALA A 113 7.52 -1.21 -8.58
C ALA A 113 7.00 -0.06 -7.72
N LEU A 114 7.62 0.15 -6.56
CA LEU A 114 7.27 1.22 -5.62
C LEU A 114 8.01 2.53 -5.86
N GLN A 115 8.99 2.53 -6.75
CA GLN A 115 9.76 3.72 -7.14
C GLN A 115 10.50 4.35 -5.95
N VAL A 116 10.89 3.52 -4.97
CA VAL A 116 11.63 3.91 -3.76
C VAL A 116 13.07 3.42 -3.83
N ASP A 117 13.93 4.00 -3.00
CA ASP A 117 15.31 3.53 -2.84
C ASP A 117 15.36 2.12 -2.21
N GLU A 118 16.08 1.20 -2.86
CA GLU A 118 16.18 -0.19 -2.43
C GLU A 118 16.85 -0.34 -1.06
N ALA A 119 17.91 0.44 -0.78
CA ALA A 119 18.64 0.37 0.48
C ALA A 119 17.81 0.90 1.67
N LYS A 120 16.93 1.88 1.41
CA LYS A 120 15.93 2.30 2.39
C LYS A 120 14.83 1.25 2.57
N LEU A 121 14.29 0.71 1.47
CA LEU A 121 13.28 -0.35 1.51
C LEU A 121 13.77 -1.59 2.28
N ALA A 122 15.06 -1.94 2.16
CA ALA A 122 15.69 -3.06 2.86
C ALA A 122 15.59 -2.99 4.40
N LYS A 123 15.34 -1.80 4.96
CA LYS A 123 15.21 -1.60 6.41
C LYS A 123 13.83 -1.97 6.94
N HIS A 124 12.87 -2.24 6.07
CA HIS A 124 11.50 -2.51 6.45
C HIS A 124 11.12 -3.97 6.24
N ARG A 125 10.12 -4.38 7.00
CA ARG A 125 9.49 -5.70 6.85
C ARG A 125 8.50 -5.67 5.69
N ILE A 126 8.67 -6.56 4.72
CA ILE A 126 7.76 -6.71 3.58
C ILE A 126 6.99 -8.01 3.75
N GLU A 127 5.67 -7.94 3.64
CA GLU A 127 4.77 -9.09 3.72
C GLU A 127 3.93 -9.18 2.45
N PHE A 128 3.86 -10.38 1.87
CA PHE A 128 2.92 -10.66 0.79
C PHE A 128 1.69 -11.38 1.32
N MET A 129 0.52 -11.01 0.83
CA MET A 129 -0.72 -11.68 1.20
C MET A 129 -0.69 -13.20 0.91
N SER A 130 0.03 -13.61 -0.14
CA SER A 130 0.23 -15.02 -0.47
C SER A 130 0.99 -15.81 0.60
N ASP A 131 1.80 -15.15 1.41
CA ASP A 131 2.60 -15.79 2.47
C ASP A 131 1.82 -15.81 3.80
N VAL A 132 1.15 -14.71 4.13
CA VAL A 132 0.44 -14.55 5.41
C VAL A 132 -0.91 -15.29 5.41
N HIS A 133 -1.57 -15.40 4.26
CA HIS A 133 -2.96 -15.87 4.15
C HIS A 133 -3.19 -16.90 3.05
N LYS A 134 -2.17 -17.71 2.76
CA LYS A 134 -2.09 -18.66 1.64
C LYS A 134 -3.37 -19.48 1.38
N ASP A 135 -4.17 -19.78 2.40
CA ASP A 135 -5.40 -20.59 2.31
C ASP A 135 -6.61 -19.99 3.06
N ARG A 136 -6.65 -18.67 3.31
CA ARG A 136 -7.69 -18.04 4.16
C ARG A 136 -8.76 -17.26 3.40
N TRP A 137 -8.98 -17.61 2.13
CA TRP A 137 -10.00 -16.96 1.30
C TRP A 137 -11.40 -17.49 1.66
N ILE A 138 -12.26 -16.60 2.14
CA ILE A 138 -13.65 -16.87 2.46
C ILE A 138 -14.58 -16.10 1.51
N ASP A 139 -15.86 -16.47 1.50
CA ASP A 139 -16.89 -15.67 0.86
C ASP A 139 -17.32 -14.51 1.76
N VAL A 140 -17.25 -13.29 1.23
CA VAL A 140 -17.75 -12.06 1.86
C VAL A 140 -18.79 -11.45 0.91
N GLY A 141 -20.05 -11.81 1.10
CA GLY A 141 -21.12 -11.49 0.16
C GLY A 141 -20.89 -12.15 -1.20
N CYS A 142 -20.81 -11.35 -2.27
CA CYS A 142 -20.54 -11.83 -3.63
C CYS A 142 -19.04 -11.82 -4.02
N LEU A 143 -18.16 -11.50 -3.09
CA LEU A 143 -16.71 -11.37 -3.31
C LEU A 143 -15.96 -12.42 -2.50
N LYS A 144 -14.73 -12.74 -2.95
CA LYS A 144 -13.76 -13.46 -2.13
C LYS A 144 -13.00 -12.46 -1.26
N GLY A 145 -12.73 -12.80 -0.01
CA GLY A 145 -11.98 -11.95 0.90
C GLY A 145 -11.18 -12.74 1.93
N VAL A 146 -10.31 -12.03 2.64
CA VAL A 146 -9.53 -12.57 3.75
C VAL A 146 -9.80 -11.73 4.99
N ASP A 147 -10.14 -12.40 6.10
CA ASP A 147 -10.14 -11.79 7.42
C ASP A 147 -8.69 -11.60 7.88
N TYR A 148 -8.21 -10.35 7.83
CA TYR A 148 -6.80 -10.05 8.09
C TYR A 148 -6.41 -10.37 9.54
N TRP A 149 -7.29 -10.09 10.50
CA TRP A 149 -7.05 -10.33 11.92
C TRP A 149 -7.60 -11.66 12.43
N GLY A 150 -8.51 -12.29 11.69
CA GLY A 150 -9.15 -13.54 12.11
C GLY A 150 -10.22 -13.36 13.18
N ASN A 151 -10.68 -12.13 13.44
CA ASN A 151 -11.72 -11.82 14.42
C ASN A 151 -12.99 -11.21 13.79
N GLY A 152 -13.06 -11.12 12.47
CA GLY A 152 -14.20 -10.62 11.71
C GLY A 152 -14.33 -9.10 11.61
N SER A 153 -13.36 -8.31 12.08
CA SER A 153 -13.46 -6.83 12.06
C SER A 153 -12.81 -6.16 10.85
N PHE A 154 -12.03 -6.86 10.02
CA PHE A 154 -11.47 -6.27 8.80
C PHE A 154 -11.19 -7.31 7.72
N TYR A 155 -11.71 -7.01 6.53
CA TYR A 155 -11.60 -7.87 5.37
C TYR A 155 -10.84 -7.18 4.25
N ILE A 156 -9.90 -7.91 3.66
CA ILE A 156 -9.27 -7.56 2.39
C ILE A 156 -10.06 -8.26 1.30
N LEU A 157 -10.58 -7.53 0.32
CA LEU A 157 -11.44 -8.09 -0.73
C LEU A 157 -10.70 -8.26 -2.06
N SER A 158 -10.93 -9.40 -2.69
CA SER A 158 -10.53 -9.67 -4.06
C SER A 158 -11.55 -9.02 -4.99
N THR A 159 -11.15 -7.91 -5.59
CA THR A 159 -11.91 -7.22 -6.63
C THR A 159 -11.10 -7.15 -7.93
N PRO A 160 -11.77 -7.16 -9.10
CA PRO A 160 -11.12 -6.83 -10.37
C PRO A 160 -10.43 -5.45 -10.30
N GLY A 161 -9.26 -5.32 -10.91
CA GLY A 161 -8.45 -4.09 -10.90
C GLY A 161 -7.30 -4.11 -11.91
N VAL A 162 -6.58 -2.99 -12.01
CA VAL A 162 -5.74 -2.63 -13.18
C VAL A 162 -4.23 -2.87 -13.05
N SER A 163 -3.69 -3.29 -11.89
CA SER A 163 -2.26 -3.63 -11.78
C SER A 163 -2.01 -4.76 -10.77
N ARG A 164 -1.11 -5.69 -11.14
CA ARG A 164 -0.59 -6.78 -10.29
C ARG A 164 0.92 -6.59 -10.16
N PHE A 165 1.49 -6.96 -9.02
CA PHE A 165 2.93 -7.18 -8.94
C PHE A 165 3.29 -8.34 -9.87
N GLN A 166 4.06 -8.03 -10.91
CA GLN A 166 4.69 -9.02 -11.76
C GLN A 166 6.18 -8.99 -11.42
N ALA A 167 6.73 -10.10 -10.93
CA ALA A 167 8.19 -10.25 -10.94
C ALA A 167 8.59 -10.62 -12.37
N THR A 168 9.69 -10.04 -12.85
CA THR A 168 10.26 -10.32 -14.17
C THR A 168 11.37 -11.33 -14.07
#